data_AF-A0A7K6CSH1-F1
#
_entry.id   AF-A0A7K6CSH1-F1
#
_cell.length_a   1.000
_cell.length_b   1.000
_cell.length_c   1.000
_cell.angle_alpha   90.00
_cell.angle_beta   90.00
_cell.angle_gamma   90.00
#
_symmetry.space_group_name_H-M   'P 1'
#
loop_
_entity.id
_entity.type
_entity.pdbx_description
1 polymer ?
#
loop_
_entity_poly.entity_id
_entity_poly.type
_entity_poly.pdbx_seq_one_letter_code
_entity_poly.pdbx_strand_id
1 'polypeptide(L)'
;VLSCSCLPDLGENDDPPCTAENKPVIERQCNVLKSDKFKVCHSLVNPDDFIEICIYDMCRYDGMKSALCDIVQVYVDTCKNHGITIKWRNSTFCPLPCPSRSHYKDCVSACPSTCSDIFASSLCEKTEECTEGCECDDNYVLSNGNCVPLSSCGCRDDDNNYYSVSSL
;
A
#
# COMPACT_ATOMS: atom_id res chain seq x y z
N VAL A 1 19.42 -13.33 11.87
CA VAL A 1 18.31 -13.43 10.89
C VAL A 1 17.04 -13.76 11.65
N LEU A 2 16.31 -12.73 12.09
CA LEU A 2 15.03 -12.93 12.77
C LEU A 2 13.99 -13.26 11.68
N SER A 3 13.70 -14.54 11.52
CA SER A 3 12.53 -15.01 10.79
C SER A 3 11.29 -14.59 11.57
N CYS A 4 10.53 -13.62 11.06
CA CYS A 4 9.19 -13.34 11.54
C CYS A 4 8.34 -14.55 11.17
N SER A 5 8.10 -15.42 12.15
CA SER A 5 7.16 -16.53 12.04
C SER A 5 5.84 -16.01 12.61
N CYS A 6 4.76 -16.11 11.86
CA CYS A 6 3.42 -15.86 12.39
C CYS A 6 3.18 -16.90 13.50
N LEU A 7 3.39 -16.51 14.76
CA LEU A 7 2.84 -17.27 15.88
C LEU A 7 1.33 -17.26 15.69
N PRO A 8 0.65 -18.42 15.67
CA PRO A 8 -0.80 -18.42 15.76
C PRO A 8 -1.15 -17.72 17.07
N ASP A 9 -1.95 -16.66 16.95
CA ASP A 9 -2.48 -15.93 18.08
C ASP A 9 -3.38 -16.90 18.86
N LEU A 10 -2.82 -17.59 19.84
CA LEU A 10 -3.59 -18.32 20.84
C LEU A 10 -4.12 -17.30 21.86
N GLY A 11 -4.90 -16.35 21.34
CA GLY A 11 -5.78 -15.49 22.12
C GLY A 11 -7.09 -16.25 22.35
N GLU A 12 -7.36 -16.55 23.62
CA GLU A 12 -8.70 -16.86 24.11
C GLU A 12 -9.74 -15.89 23.53
N ASN A 13 -10.96 -16.41 23.30
CA ASN A 13 -12.18 -15.72 22.90
C ASN A 13 -12.34 -14.25 23.37
N ASP A 14 -11.63 -13.31 22.75
CA ASP A 14 -11.92 -11.88 22.74
C ASP A 14 -12.46 -11.54 21.36
N ASP A 15 -13.62 -12.09 21.05
CA ASP A 15 -14.39 -11.75 19.87
C ASP A 15 -14.73 -10.24 19.97
N PRO A 16 -14.38 -9.39 18.99
CA PRO A 16 -15.15 -8.19 18.75
C PRO A 16 -16.26 -8.58 17.77
N PRO A 17 -17.40 -9.14 18.22
CA PRO A 17 -18.51 -9.29 17.30
C PRO A 17 -19.01 -7.87 17.05
N CYS A 18 -19.20 -7.57 15.78
CA CYS A 18 -19.94 -6.40 15.33
C CYS A 18 -21.18 -6.19 16.22
N THR A 19 -21.50 -4.95 16.58
CA THR A 19 -22.82 -4.67 17.15
C THR A 19 -23.89 -5.10 16.13
N ALA A 20 -25.03 -5.56 16.60
CA ALA A 20 -26.13 -5.98 15.71
C ALA A 20 -26.57 -4.86 14.74
N GLU A 21 -26.34 -3.60 15.12
CA GLU A 21 -26.63 -2.41 14.32
C GLU A 21 -25.60 -2.19 13.19
N ASN A 22 -24.30 -2.30 13.48
CA ASN A 22 -23.24 -2.01 12.50
C ASN A 22 -22.96 -3.20 11.57
N LYS A 23 -23.23 -4.43 12.01
CA LYS A 23 -22.95 -5.66 11.26
C LYS A 23 -23.45 -5.64 9.81
N PRO A 24 -24.72 -5.31 9.51
CA PRO A 24 -25.22 -5.35 8.13
C PRO A 24 -24.56 -4.31 7.21
N VAL A 25 -24.10 -3.19 7.77
CA VAL A 25 -23.40 -2.14 7.03
C VAL A 25 -21.98 -2.60 6.70
N ILE A 26 -21.28 -3.18 7.67
CA ILE A 26 -19.93 -3.73 7.50
C ILE A 26 -19.94 -4.89 6.49
N GLU A 27 -20.87 -5.84 6.62
CA GLU A 27 -21.04 -6.94 5.66
C GLU A 27 -21.24 -6.42 4.24
N ARG A 28 -22.09 -5.40 4.05
CA ARG A 28 -22.30 -4.78 2.74
C ARG A 28 -21.02 -4.15 2.19
N GLN A 29 -20.23 -3.50 3.03
CA GLN A 29 -18.98 -2.87 2.63
C GLN A 29 -17.92 -3.91 2.25
N CYS A 30 -17.74 -4.96 3.05
CA CYS A 30 -16.79 -6.05 2.77
C CYS A 30 -17.17 -6.84 1.50
N ASN A 31 -18.47 -7.01 1.20
CA ASN A 31 -18.94 -7.65 -0.01
C ASN A 31 -18.57 -6.91 -1.32
N VAL A 32 -17.91 -5.75 -1.25
CA VAL A 32 -17.30 -5.11 -2.43
C VAL A 32 -16.34 -6.03 -3.18
N LEU A 33 -15.67 -6.96 -2.48
CA LEU A 33 -14.79 -7.96 -3.08
C LEU A 33 -15.51 -8.94 -4.02
N LYS A 34 -16.85 -9.05 -3.93
CA LYS A 34 -17.68 -9.83 -4.87
C LYS A 34 -18.14 -9.04 -6.09
N SER A 35 -17.86 -7.74 -6.16
CA SER A 35 -18.27 -6.91 -7.30
C SER A 35 -17.54 -7.28 -8.59
N ASP A 36 -18.11 -6.90 -9.75
CA ASP A 36 -17.55 -7.20 -11.08
C ASP A 36 -16.10 -6.71 -11.25
N LYS A 37 -15.69 -5.68 -10.51
CA LYS A 37 -14.32 -5.14 -10.52
C LYS A 37 -13.26 -6.18 -10.10
N PHE A 38 -13.62 -7.08 -9.19
CA PHE A 38 -12.71 -8.11 -8.66
C PHE A 38 -12.91 -9.49 -9.31
N LYS A 39 -13.95 -9.64 -10.14
CA LYS A 39 -14.36 -10.91 -10.75
C LYS A 39 -13.27 -11.61 -11.54
N VAL A 40 -12.36 -10.84 -12.14
CA VAL A 40 -11.21 -11.36 -12.90
C VAL A 40 -10.27 -12.22 -12.05
N CYS A 41 -10.29 -12.07 -10.72
CA CYS A 41 -9.43 -12.80 -9.79
C CYS A 41 -10.16 -13.90 -9.00
N HIS A 42 -11.49 -13.93 -8.99
CA HIS A 42 -12.28 -14.84 -8.15
C HIS A 42 -11.98 -16.32 -8.38
N SER A 43 -11.56 -16.71 -9.60
CA SER A 43 -11.19 -18.10 -9.92
C SER A 43 -9.83 -18.52 -9.38
N LEU A 44 -9.00 -17.57 -8.95
CA LEU A 44 -7.64 -17.78 -8.46
C LEU A 44 -7.55 -17.53 -6.95
N VAL A 45 -8.27 -16.52 -6.46
CA VAL A 45 -8.30 -16.11 -5.06
C VAL A 45 -9.74 -16.04 -4.59
N ASN A 46 -10.10 -16.85 -3.59
CA ASN A 46 -11.44 -16.87 -3.02
C ASN A 46 -11.76 -15.56 -2.29
N PRO A 47 -12.75 -14.75 -2.73
CA PRO A 47 -13.08 -13.51 -2.06
C PRO A 47 -13.70 -13.73 -0.67
N ASP A 48 -14.31 -14.89 -0.39
CA ASP A 48 -14.98 -15.14 0.90
C ASP A 48 -13.98 -15.15 2.07
N ASP A 49 -12.78 -15.71 1.90
CA ASP A 49 -11.73 -15.75 2.93
C ASP A 49 -11.33 -14.32 3.37
N PHE A 50 -11.28 -13.38 2.43
CA PHE A 50 -10.94 -11.98 2.70
C PHE A 50 -12.13 -11.19 3.25
N ILE A 51 -13.35 -11.57 2.89
CA ILE A 51 -14.58 -10.95 3.41
C ILE A 51 -14.72 -11.27 4.90
N GLU A 52 -14.42 -12.49 5.33
CA GLU A 52 -14.44 -12.87 6.74
C GLU A 52 -13.45 -12.03 7.57
N ILE A 53 -12.21 -11.89 7.08
CA ILE A 53 -11.18 -11.04 7.71
C ILE A 53 -11.62 -9.58 7.72
N CYS A 54 -12.17 -9.08 6.60
CA CYS A 54 -12.69 -7.71 6.52
C CYS A 54 -13.77 -7.44 7.57
N ILE A 55 -14.75 -8.34 7.72
CA ILE A 55 -15.82 -8.18 8.69
C ILE A 55 -15.22 -8.15 10.09
N TYR A 56 -14.32 -9.09 10.41
CA TYR A 56 -13.66 -9.14 11.70
C TYR A 56 -12.90 -7.85 12.04
N ASP A 57 -12.00 -7.40 11.14
CA ASP A 57 -11.19 -6.20 11.37
C ASP A 57 -12.05 -4.94 11.43
N MET A 58 -13.02 -4.80 10.53
CA MET A 58 -13.93 -3.66 10.59
C MET A 58 -14.75 -3.65 11.88
N CYS A 59 -15.14 -4.80 12.42
CA CYS A 59 -15.86 -4.87 13.69
C CYS A 59 -14.96 -4.57 14.89
N ARG A 60 -13.68 -4.98 14.83
CA ARG A 60 -12.66 -4.58 15.81
C ARG A 60 -12.41 -3.07 15.83
N TYR A 61 -12.53 -2.41 14.68
CA TYR A 61 -12.27 -0.98 14.52
C TYR A 61 -13.54 -0.15 14.26
N ASP A 62 -14.69 -0.56 14.78
CA ASP A 62 -15.97 0.17 14.73
C ASP A 62 -16.34 0.73 13.34
N GLY A 63 -16.19 -0.11 12.31
CA GLY A 63 -16.52 0.22 10.92
C GLY A 63 -15.53 1.15 10.23
N MET A 64 -14.31 1.32 10.75
CA MET A 64 -13.27 2.14 10.12
C MET A 64 -12.98 1.69 8.69
N LYS A 65 -13.19 2.60 7.72
CA LYS A 65 -12.93 2.34 6.30
C LYS A 65 -11.48 2.02 5.98
N SER A 66 -10.51 2.44 6.80
CA SER A 66 -9.11 2.07 6.59
C SER A 66 -8.91 0.55 6.68
N ALA A 67 -9.55 -0.13 7.64
CA ALA A 67 -9.50 -1.59 7.75
C ALA A 67 -10.06 -2.28 6.50
N LEU A 68 -11.18 -1.78 5.94
CA LEU A 68 -11.68 -2.24 4.64
C LEU A 68 -10.62 -2.07 3.54
N CYS A 69 -10.02 -0.89 3.44
CA CYS A 69 -9.04 -0.59 2.40
C CYS A 69 -7.78 -1.44 2.53
N ASP A 70 -7.35 -1.75 3.75
CA ASP A 70 -6.19 -2.60 4.01
C ASP A 70 -6.48 -4.04 3.53
N ILE A 71 -7.65 -4.60 3.83
CA ILE A 71 -8.02 -5.94 3.35
C ILE A 71 -8.22 -5.98 1.83
N VAL A 72 -8.81 -4.95 1.23
CA VAL A 72 -8.93 -4.86 -0.23
C VAL A 72 -7.54 -4.76 -0.89
N GLN A 73 -6.59 -4.03 -0.28
CA GLN A 73 -5.20 -3.98 -0.73
C GLN A 73 -4.58 -5.39 -0.73
N VAL A 74 -4.71 -6.14 0.38
CA VAL A 74 -4.16 -7.51 0.45
C VAL A 74 -4.78 -8.42 -0.61
N TYR A 75 -6.10 -8.31 -0.85
CA TYR A 75 -6.76 -9.09 -1.90
C TYR A 75 -6.18 -8.77 -3.28
N VAL A 76 -6.03 -7.48 -3.61
CA VAL A 76 -5.48 -7.02 -4.89
C VAL A 76 -4.01 -7.41 -5.06
N ASP A 77 -3.20 -7.32 -4.01
CA ASP A 77 -1.80 -7.75 -4.05
C ASP A 77 -1.69 -9.26 -4.24
N THR A 78 -2.57 -10.04 -3.61
CA THR A 78 -2.67 -11.49 -3.83
C THR A 78 -3.03 -11.80 -5.28
N CYS A 79 -4.01 -11.10 -5.86
CA CYS A 79 -4.35 -11.21 -7.28
C CYS A 79 -3.17 -10.84 -8.19
N LYS A 80 -2.41 -9.80 -7.82
CA LYS A 80 -1.22 -9.36 -8.55
C LYS A 80 -0.13 -10.44 -8.57
N ASN A 81 0.06 -11.17 -7.46
CA ASN A 81 0.98 -12.31 -7.40
C ASN A 81 0.56 -13.47 -8.31
N HIS A 82 -0.71 -13.55 -8.68
CA HIS A 82 -1.23 -14.44 -9.71
C HIS A 82 -1.21 -13.84 -11.13
N GLY A 83 -0.55 -12.69 -11.33
CA GLY A 83 -0.43 -12.00 -12.62
C GLY A 83 -1.66 -11.16 -13.00
N ILE A 84 -2.59 -10.90 -12.07
CA ILE A 84 -3.81 -10.14 -12.33
C ILE A 84 -3.73 -8.76 -11.68
N THR A 85 -3.63 -7.71 -12.49
CA THR A 85 -3.61 -6.32 -12.02
C THR A 85 -5.03 -5.74 -11.99
N ILE A 86 -5.50 -5.29 -10.82
CA ILE A 86 -6.83 -4.71 -10.63
C ILE A 86 -6.71 -3.25 -10.20
N LYS A 87 -7.24 -2.33 -11.02
CA LYS A 87 -7.36 -0.91 -10.64
C LYS A 87 -8.60 -0.71 -9.76
N TRP A 88 -8.39 -0.61 -8.45
CA TRP A 88 -9.48 -0.70 -7.50
C TRP A 88 -9.81 0.63 -6.81
N ARG A 89 -8.80 1.39 -6.41
CA ARG A 89 -8.92 2.71 -5.77
C ARG A 89 -9.52 3.76 -6.70
N ASN A 90 -10.22 4.73 -6.12
CA ASN A 90 -10.67 5.95 -6.79
C ASN A 90 -10.92 7.07 -5.77
N SER A 91 -11.39 8.23 -6.22
CA SER A 91 -11.63 9.40 -5.37
C SER A 91 -12.67 9.20 -4.28
N THR A 92 -13.57 8.22 -4.42
CA THR A 92 -14.65 7.92 -3.45
C THR A 92 -14.44 6.60 -2.71
N PHE A 93 -13.60 5.70 -3.22
CA PHE A 93 -13.32 4.39 -2.63
C PHE A 93 -11.83 4.21 -2.41
N CYS A 94 -11.44 4.21 -1.13
CA CYS A 94 -10.07 4.01 -0.67
C CYS A 94 -9.04 4.89 -1.42
N PRO A 95 -9.23 6.22 -1.46
CA PRO A 95 -8.25 7.12 -2.08
C PRO A 95 -6.90 6.98 -1.37
N LEU A 96 -5.82 7.00 -2.16
CA LEU A 96 -4.45 7.04 -1.65
C LEU A 96 -3.92 8.46 -1.86
N PRO A 97 -3.99 9.34 -0.84
CA PRO A 97 -3.49 10.71 -0.96
C PRO A 97 -1.97 10.69 -1.01
N CYS A 98 -1.42 11.36 -2.02
CA CYS A 98 0.02 11.53 -2.16
C CYS A 98 0.50 12.86 -1.58
N PRO A 99 1.69 12.91 -0.97
CA PRO A 99 2.31 14.15 -0.55
C PRO A 99 2.42 15.19 -1.67
N SER A 100 2.62 16.45 -1.30
CA SER A 100 2.91 17.51 -2.26
C SER A 100 4.05 17.11 -3.20
N ARG A 101 3.90 17.39 -4.49
CA ARG A 101 4.91 17.10 -5.54
C ARG A 101 5.12 15.60 -5.80
N SER A 102 4.07 14.82 -5.58
CA SER A 102 3.99 13.42 -5.96
C SER A 102 2.59 13.07 -6.43
N HIS A 103 2.48 11.99 -7.19
CA HIS A 103 1.23 11.49 -7.73
C HIS A 103 1.11 9.98 -7.52
N TYR A 104 -0.14 9.51 -7.48
CA TYR A 104 -0.44 8.10 -7.35
C TYR A 104 -0.05 7.34 -8.62
N LYS A 105 0.53 6.15 -8.44
CA LYS A 105 0.83 5.21 -9.52
C LYS A 105 0.55 3.79 -9.05
N ASP A 106 -0.06 3.00 -9.94
CA ASP A 106 -0.39 1.59 -9.68
C ASP A 106 0.87 0.70 -9.50
N CYS A 107 2.04 1.22 -9.89
CA CYS A 107 3.31 0.51 -9.92
C CYS A 107 4.45 1.53 -9.75
N VAL A 108 4.89 1.72 -8.51
CA VAL A 108 6.04 2.55 -8.14
C VAL A 108 7.27 1.65 -8.03
N SER A 109 8.42 2.14 -8.53
CA SER A 109 9.69 1.43 -8.46
C SER A 109 10.07 1.12 -7.00
N ALA A 110 10.57 -0.09 -6.76
CA ALA A 110 11.19 -0.45 -5.48
C ALA A 110 12.48 0.35 -5.20
N CYS A 111 13.05 0.99 -6.22
CA CYS A 111 14.22 1.86 -6.13
C CYS A 111 13.85 3.30 -6.55
N PRO A 112 13.11 4.08 -5.73
CA PRO A 112 12.79 5.45 -6.11
C PRO A 112 14.08 6.29 -6.22
N SER A 113 14.11 7.24 -7.16
CA SER A 113 15.20 8.22 -7.23
C SER A 113 15.21 9.06 -5.95
N THR A 114 16.38 9.18 -5.33
CA THR A 114 16.59 9.95 -4.10
C THR A 114 17.62 11.04 -4.30
N CYS A 115 17.74 11.99 -3.37
CA CYS A 115 18.86 12.93 -3.42
C CYS A 115 20.23 12.25 -3.31
N SER A 116 20.31 11.10 -2.64
CA SER A 116 21.53 10.31 -2.58
C SER A 116 21.79 9.62 -3.92
N ASP A 117 20.79 9.02 -4.56
CA ASP A 117 20.97 8.34 -5.83
C ASP A 117 19.82 8.69 -6.80
N ILE A 118 20.14 9.60 -7.72
CA ILE A 118 19.18 10.09 -8.71
C ILE A 118 18.90 9.06 -9.83
N PHE A 119 19.80 8.09 -10.02
CA PHE A 119 19.71 7.07 -11.07
C PHE A 119 19.14 5.73 -10.54
N ALA A 120 18.86 5.63 -9.25
CA ALA A 120 18.33 4.44 -8.60
C ALA A 120 17.13 3.83 -9.34
N SER A 121 16.18 4.67 -9.80
CA SER A 121 15.01 4.21 -10.53
C SER A 121 15.35 3.60 -11.89
N SER A 122 16.25 4.24 -12.64
CA SER A 122 16.67 3.77 -13.98
C SER A 122 17.56 2.53 -13.96
N LEU A 123 18.31 2.32 -12.88
CA LEU A 123 19.24 1.19 -12.72
C LEU A 123 18.66 0.07 -11.86
N CYS A 124 17.38 0.16 -11.49
CA CYS A 124 16.74 -0.83 -10.65
C CYS A 124 16.56 -2.14 -11.43
N GLU A 125 17.28 -3.20 -11.05
CA GLU A 125 17.15 -4.53 -11.65
C GLU A 125 15.80 -5.19 -11.34
N LYS A 126 15.03 -4.62 -10.40
CA LYS A 126 13.75 -5.10 -9.89
C LYS A 126 12.56 -4.39 -10.56
N THR A 127 12.60 -4.19 -11.87
CA THR A 127 11.54 -3.47 -12.60
C THR A 127 10.16 -4.12 -12.49
N GLU A 128 10.13 -5.45 -12.33
CA GLU A 128 8.88 -6.23 -12.20
C GLU A 128 8.36 -6.30 -10.76
N GLU A 129 9.20 -5.99 -9.75
CA GLU A 129 8.80 -5.94 -8.34
C GLU A 129 8.37 -4.50 -8.00
N CYS A 130 7.12 -4.14 -8.33
CA CYS A 130 6.54 -2.87 -7.95
C CYS A 130 5.31 -3.03 -7.06
N THR A 131 5.01 -2.00 -6.27
CA THR A 131 3.77 -1.90 -5.49
C THR A 131 3.07 -0.59 -5.83
N GLU A 132 1.76 -0.52 -5.59
CA GLU A 132 1.07 0.77 -5.71
C GLU A 132 1.59 1.75 -4.65
N GLY A 133 1.57 3.04 -4.99
CA GLY A 133 2.07 4.08 -4.08
C GLY A 133 2.15 5.44 -4.73
N CYS A 134 2.94 6.32 -4.12
CA CYS A 134 3.20 7.66 -4.63
C CYS A 134 4.57 7.74 -5.27
N GLU A 135 4.63 8.28 -6.49
CA GLU A 135 5.86 8.58 -7.23
C GLU A 135 6.08 10.10 -7.21
N CYS A 136 7.31 10.54 -6.97
CA CYS A 136 7.63 11.97 -7.07
C CYS A 136 7.42 12.47 -8.51
N ASP A 137 6.95 13.72 -8.64
CA ASP A 137 6.77 14.35 -9.95
C ASP A 137 8.11 14.58 -10.66
N ASP A 138 8.07 14.84 -11.97
CA ASP A 138 9.26 15.14 -12.75
C ASP A 138 10.10 16.28 -12.14
N ASN A 139 11.42 16.08 -12.07
CA ASN A 139 12.41 16.96 -11.41
C ASN A 139 12.35 17.00 -9.87
N TYR A 140 11.53 16.15 -9.25
CA TYR A 140 11.53 15.93 -7.81
C TYR A 140 12.13 14.55 -7.47
N VAL A 141 12.85 14.48 -6.35
CA VAL A 141 13.43 13.23 -5.84
C VAL A 141 13.07 13.04 -4.37
N LEU A 142 13.01 11.78 -3.95
CA LEU A 142 12.66 11.42 -2.58
C LEU A 142 13.79 11.77 -1.60
N SER A 143 13.48 12.51 -0.56
CA SER A 143 14.41 12.88 0.51
C SER A 143 13.65 12.96 1.83
N ASN A 144 14.04 12.14 2.81
CA ASN A 144 13.40 12.07 4.14
C ASN A 144 11.86 11.95 4.07
N GLY A 145 11.35 11.08 3.17
CA GLY A 145 9.91 10.85 3.00
C GLY A 145 9.15 11.94 2.22
N ASN A 146 9.83 12.97 1.72
CA ASN A 146 9.23 14.06 0.97
C ASN A 146 9.83 14.17 -0.43
N CYS A 147 9.04 14.60 -1.42
CA CYS A 147 9.53 14.92 -2.75
C CYS A 147 10.05 16.36 -2.78
N VAL A 148 11.35 16.52 -2.96
CA VAL A 148 12.03 17.83 -3.01
C VAL A 148 12.57 18.09 -4.42
N PRO A 149 12.67 19.36 -4.87
CA PRO A 149 13.32 19.66 -6.13
C PRO A 149 14.75 19.13 -6.13
N LEU A 150 15.22 18.61 -7.28
CA LEU A 150 16.60 18.12 -7.42
C LEU A 150 17.63 19.20 -7.04
N SER A 151 17.34 20.47 -7.34
CA SER A 151 18.17 21.62 -6.97
C SER A 151 18.26 21.89 -5.47
N SER A 152 17.41 21.24 -4.66
CA SER A 152 17.40 21.34 -3.19
C SER A 152 18.09 20.14 -2.53
N CYS A 153 18.69 19.23 -3.31
CA CYS A 153 19.58 18.22 -2.76
C CYS A 153 20.87 18.86 -2.24
N GLY A 154 21.48 18.22 -1.24
CA GLY A 154 22.73 18.68 -0.66
C GLY A 154 23.95 18.21 -1.46
N CYS A 155 25.09 18.10 -0.78
CA CYS A 155 26.37 17.81 -1.42
C CYS A 155 26.86 16.39 -1.13
N ARG A 156 27.90 15.99 -1.88
CA ARG A 156 28.69 14.79 -1.61
C ARG A 156 30.11 15.22 -1.25
N ASP A 157 30.73 14.54 -0.30
CA ASP A 157 32.16 14.70 -0.02
C ASP A 157 33.03 13.89 -1.00
N ASP A 158 34.35 13.96 -0.82
CA ASP A 158 35.34 13.25 -1.64
C ASP A 158 35.26 11.72 -1.47
N ASP A 159 34.72 11.24 -0.34
CA ASP A 159 34.48 9.82 -0.04
C ASP A 159 33.10 9.34 -0.55
N ASN A 160 32.38 10.18 -1.28
CA ASN A 160 31.05 9.91 -1.83
C ASN A 160 29.96 9.67 -0.76
N ASN A 161 30.08 10.28 0.41
CA ASN A 161 29.02 10.37 1.41
C ASN A 161 28.10 11.54 1.08
N TYR A 162 26.77 11.33 1.13
CA TYR A 162 25.79 12.38 0.87
C TYR A 162 25.42 13.12 2.16
N TYR A 163 25.39 14.46 2.10
CA TYR A 163 25.00 15.36 3.18
C TYR A 163 23.78 16.17 2.75
N SER A 164 22.71 16.13 3.55
CA SER A 164 21.50 16.91 3.27
C SER A 164 21.69 18.40 3.57
N VAL A 165 20.92 19.27 2.91
CA VAL A 165 20.96 20.73 3.14
C VAL A 165 20.65 21.11 4.60
N SER A 166 19.83 20.31 5.29
CA SER A 166 19.49 20.48 6.70
C SER A 166 20.57 20.00 7.69
N SER A 167 21.69 19.45 7.19
CA SER A 167 22.78 18.92 8.01
C SER A 167 24.00 19.85 8.08
N LEU A 168 23.93 21.03 7.44
CA LEU A 168 24.90 22.13 7.48
C LEU A 168 24.39 23.25 8.40
#